data_AF-A0A0G1MVS4-F1
#
_entry.id   AF-A0A0G1MVS4-F1
#
_cell.length_a   1.000
_cell.length_b   1.000
_cell.length_c   1.000
_cell.angle_alpha   90.00
_cell.angle_beta   90.00
_cell.angle_gamma   90.00
#
_symmetry.space_group_name_H-M   'P 1'
#
loop_
_entity.id
_entity.type
_entity.pdbx_description
1 polymer ?
#
loop_
_entity_poly.entity_id
_entity_poly.type
_entity_poly.pdbx_seq_one_letter_code
_entity_poly.pdbx_strand_id
1 'polypeptide(L)' 'MKKFLLGTLVIGLLLLDFAALDDITTGNEPNLYGEYLILTASALIFGFFLSRLIRKRVITKK' A
#
# COMPACT_ATOMS: atom_id res chain seq x y z
N MET A 1 7.91 1.59 -19.52
CA MET A 1 7.69 2.79 -18.67
C MET A 1 6.55 2.61 -17.67
N LYS A 2 5.30 2.35 -18.07
CA LYS A 2 4.16 2.19 -17.14
C LYS A 2 4.36 1.11 -16.06
N LYS A 3 4.95 -0.04 -16.43
CA LYS A 3 5.29 -1.13 -15.49
C LYS A 3 6.40 -0.76 -14.51
N PHE A 4 7.36 0.07 -14.95
CA PHE A 4 8.47 0.53 -14.11
C PHE A 4 7.95 1.52 -13.06
N LEU A 5 7.15 2.50 -13.47
CA LEU A 5 6.44 3.42 -12.57
C LEU A 5 5.59 2.68 -11.53
N LEU A 6 4.88 1.64 -11.96
CA LEU A 6 4.08 0.82 -11.06
C LEU A 6 4.97 0.05 -10.07
N GLY A 7 6.09 -0.50 -10.54
CA GLY A 7 7.06 -1.20 -9.68
C GLY A 7 7.68 -0.29 -8.63
N THR A 8 8.13 0.91 -9.03
CA THR A 8 8.67 1.91 -8.09
C THR A 8 7.62 2.41 -7.09
N LEU A 9 6.37 2.57 -7.53
CA LEU A 9 5.27 2.94 -6.63
C LEU A 9 5.02 1.86 -5.57
N VAL A 10 4.98 0.59 -5.98
CA VAL A 10 4.77 -0.54 -5.06
C VAL A 10 5.93 -0.68 -4.08
N ILE A 11 7.18 -0.59 -4.56
CA ILE A 11 8.36 -0.67 -3.68
C ILE A 11 8.39 0.52 -2.71
N GLY A 12 8.07 1.73 -3.18
CA GLY A 12 8.00 2.92 -2.33
C GLY A 12 6.95 2.80 -1.23
N LEU A 13 5.74 2.31 -1.56
CA LEU A 13 4.68 2.06 -0.58
C LEU A 13 5.10 1.01 0.45
N LEU A 14 5.73 -0.08 0.03
CA LEU A 14 6.20 -1.12 0.93
C LEU A 14 7.28 -0.62 1.91
N LEU A 15 8.19 0.25 1.46
CA LEU A 15 9.19 0.86 2.34
C LEU A 15 8.56 1.83 3.35
N LEU A 16 7.55 2.59 2.92
CA LEU A 16 6.78 3.47 3.81
C LEU A 16 5.99 2.68 4.85
N ASP A 17 5.32 1.60 4.45
CA ASP A 17 4.59 0.72 5.37
C ASP A 17 5.55 0.03 6.35
N PHE A 18 6.74 -0.36 5.89
CA PHE A 18 7.76 -0.94 6.75
C PHE A 18 8.25 0.06 7.80
N ALA A 19 8.54 1.31 7.41
CA ALA A 19 8.93 2.36 8.36
C ALA A 19 7.80 2.66 9.37
N ALA A 20 6.57 2.83 8.89
CA ALA A 20 5.41 3.06 9.75
C ALA A 20 5.18 1.91 10.75
N LEU A 21 5.35 0.66 10.32
CA LEU A 21 5.23 -0.50 11.21
C LEU A 21 6.38 -0.60 12.20
N ASP A 22 7.61 -0.27 11.78
CA ASP A 22 8.76 -0.24 12.68
C ASP A 22 8.57 0.77 13.81
N ASP A 23 8.09 1.98 13.48
CA ASP A 23 7.80 3.01 14.48
C ASP A 23 6.67 2.59 15.44
N ILE A 24 5.58 2.01 14.91
CA ILE A 24 4.47 1.47 15.71
C ILE A 24 4.93 0.33 16.64
N THR A 25 5.76 -0.59 16.16
CA THR A 25 6.14 -1.79 16.90
C THR A 25 7.26 -1.55 17.90
N THR A 26 8.17 -0.63 17.59
CA THR A 26 9.25 -0.22 18.48
C THR A 26 8.77 0.80 19.51
N GLY A 27 7.64 1.46 19.25
CA GLY A 27 7.11 2.52 20.11
C GLY A 27 8.02 3.74 20.15
N ASN A 28 8.73 3.98 19.04
CA ASN A 28 9.78 4.98 18.95
C ASN A 28 9.20 6.41 18.95
N GLU A 29 8.00 6.58 18.40
CA GLU A 29 7.30 7.87 18.33
C GLU A 29 6.02 7.90 19.18
N PRO A 30 5.75 9.01 19.90
CA PRO A 30 4.51 9.17 20.66
C PRO A 30 3.30 9.52 19.77
N ASN A 31 3.51 9.94 18.51
CA ASN A 31 2.44 10.39 17.62
C ASN A 31 2.22 9.43 16.45
N LEU A 32 1.51 8.33 16.73
CA LEU A 32 1.22 7.27 15.75
C LEU A 32 0.27 7.68 14.61
N TYR A 33 -0.22 8.92 14.60
CA TYR A 33 -1.24 9.36 13.64
C TYR A 33 -0.71 9.38 12.20
N GLY A 34 0.56 9.71 12.00
CA GLY A 34 1.17 9.74 10.67
C GLY A 34 1.33 8.33 10.08
N GLU A 35 1.77 7.39 10.90
CA GLU A 35 2.04 6.01 10.60
C GLU A 35 0.75 5.26 10.26
N TYR A 36 -0.31 5.44 11.06
CA TYR A 36 -1.62 4.89 10.74
C TYR A 36 -2.23 5.50 9.48
N LEU A 37 -1.96 6.78 9.21
CA LEU A 37 -2.41 7.43 7.96
C LEU A 37 -1.68 6.85 6.74
N ILE A 38 -0.37 6.61 6.84
CA ILE A 38 0.43 5.95 5.80
C ILE A 38 -0.12 4.55 5.52
N LEU A 39 -0.32 3.72 6.55
CA LEU A 39 -0.86 2.37 6.42
C LEU A 39 -2.28 2.37 5.81
N THR A 40 -3.14 3.30 6.23
CA THR A 40 -4.51 3.42 5.70
C THR A 40 -4.49 3.83 4.23
N ALA A 41 -3.66 4.80 3.85
CA ALA A 41 -3.51 5.23 2.47
C ALA A 41 -2.97 4.09 1.59
N SER A 42 -1.97 3.35 2.07
CA SER A 42 -1.42 2.19 1.37
C SER A 42 -2.47 1.09 1.17
N ALA A 43 -3.24 0.76 2.21
CA ALA A 43 -4.32 -0.22 2.14
C ALA A 43 -5.39 0.16 1.10
N LEU A 44 -5.78 1.44 1.01
CA LEU A 44 -6.73 1.91 0.00
C LEU A 44 -6.16 1.81 -1.42
N ILE A 45 -4.90 2.16 -1.62
CA ILE A 45 -4.23 2.07 -2.93
C ILE A 45 -4.16 0.60 -3.38
N PHE A 46 -3.66 -0.29 -2.53
CA PHE A 46 -3.59 -1.73 -2.83
C PHE A 46 -4.98 -2.33 -3.02
N GLY A 47 -5.94 -1.98 -2.17
CA GLY A 47 -7.34 -2.42 -2.29
C GLY A 47 -7.98 -1.99 -3.61
N PHE A 48 -7.73 -0.76 -4.05
CA PHE A 48 -8.19 -0.28 -5.35
C PHE A 48 -7.58 -1.10 -6.51
N PHE A 49 -6.25 -1.29 -6.51
CA PHE A 49 -5.57 -2.09 -7.53
C PHE A 49 -6.07 -3.54 -7.54
N LEU A 50 -6.22 -4.15 -6.37
CA LEU A 50 -6.72 -5.52 -6.22
C LEU A 50 -8.16 -5.65 -6.73
N SER A 51 -9.05 -4.72 -6.36
CA SER A 51 -10.44 -4.72 -6.82
C SER A 51 -10.53 -4.61 -8.35
N ARG A 52 -9.65 -3.83 -8.97
CA ARG A 52 -9.57 -3.68 -10.43
C ARG A 52 -9.07 -4.96 -11.09
N LEU A 53 -8.09 -5.65 -10.48
CA LEU A 53 -7.60 -6.94 -10.98
C LEU A 53 -8.65 -8.04 -10.87
N ILE A 54 -9.36 -8.12 -9.74
CA ILE A 54 -10.43 -9.10 -9.52
C ILE A 54 -11.56 -8.88 -10.54
N ARG A 55 -12.06 -7.64 -10.70
CA ARG A 55 -13.12 -7.33 -11.68
C ARG A 55 -12.73 -7.72 -13.10
N LYS A 56 -11.47 -7.47 -13.50
CA LYS A 56 -10.98 -7.89 -14.82
C LYS A 56 -11.04 -9.41 -15.01
N ARG A 57 -10.59 -10.19 -14.02
CA ARG A 57 -10.63 -11.66 -14.11
C ARG A 57 -12.05 -12.23 -14.11
N VAL A 58 -12.99 -11.59 -13.40
CA VAL A 58 -14.40 -11.99 -13.38
C VAL A 58 -15.06 -11.76 -14.75
N ILE A 59 -14.75 -10.64 -15.42
CA ILE A 59 -15.32 -10.32 -16.74
C ILE A 59 -14.72 -11.22 -17.83
N THR A 60 -13.43 -11.55 -17.78
CA THR A 60 -12.78 -12.39 -18.80
C THR A 60 -13.13 -13.89 -18.70
N LYS A 61 -13.72 -14.34 -17.59
CA LYS A 61 -14.20 -15.73 -17.43
C LYS A 61 -15.66 -15.94 -17.85
N LYS A 62 -16.34 -14.90 -18.31
CA LYS A 62 -17.75 -14.93 -18.74
C LYS A 62 -17.82 -14.85 -20.25
#